data_AF-C3XFX9-F1
#
_entry.id   AF-C3XFX9-F1
#
_cell.length_a   1.000
_cell.length_b   1.000
_cell.length_c   1.000
_cell.angle_alpha   90.00
_cell.angle_beta   90.00
_cell.angle_gamma   90.00
#
_symmetry.space_group_name_H-M   'P 1'
#
loop_
_entity.id
_entity.type
_entity.pdbx_description
1 polymer ?
#
loop_
_entity_poly.entity_id
_entity_poly.type
_entity_poly.pdbx_seq_one_letter_code
_entity_poly.pdbx_strand_id
1 'polypeptide(L)' 'MNTQMSEFISPKQLEEWIGLSVVQQERIRRHVGYKKVQESNPLPYYKIAGAGIRYKRSEIVEWVERQRVTRNA' A
#
# COMPACT_ATOMS: atom_id res chain seq x y z
N MET A 1 -6.70 22.18 -14.07
CA MET A 1 -5.63 21.32 -14.64
C MET A 1 -5.83 19.91 -14.11
N ASN A 2 -6.44 19.01 -14.90
CA ASN A 2 -6.60 17.60 -14.53
C ASN A 2 -5.32 16.86 -14.88
N THR A 3 -4.33 16.94 -14.00
CA THR A 3 -3.16 16.08 -14.04
C THR A 3 -3.67 14.66 -13.83
N GLN A 4 -3.69 13.85 -14.89
CA GLN A 4 -3.78 12.39 -14.79
C GLN A 4 -2.53 11.94 -14.01
N MET A 5 -2.59 12.04 -12.69
CA MET A 5 -1.54 11.50 -11.84
C MET A 5 -1.54 10.00 -12.09
N SER A 6 -0.39 9.46 -12.54
CA SER A 6 -0.20 8.04 -12.80
C SER A 6 -0.91 7.21 -11.73
N GLU A 7 -1.83 6.34 -12.19
CA GLU A 7 -2.63 5.44 -11.35
C GLU A 7 -1.74 4.62 -10.41
N PHE A 8 -0.53 4.31 -10.88
CA PHE A 8 0.51 3.62 -10.14
C PHE A 8 1.59 4.56 -9.61
N ILE A 9 1.98 4.37 -8.35
CA ILE A 9 3.07 5.09 -7.69
C ILE A 9 4.15 4.14 -7.17
N SER A 10 5.37 4.63 -7.08
CA SER A 10 6.51 3.91 -6.51
C SER A 10 6.47 3.87 -4.98
N PRO A 11 7.28 3.02 -4.32
CA PRO A 11 7.44 3.04 -2.86
C PRO A 11 7.84 4.40 -2.31
N LYS A 12 8.70 5.13 -3.02
CA LYS A 12 9.14 6.46 -2.58
C LYS A 12 8.01 7.48 -2.67
N GLN A 13 7.25 7.45 -3.76
CA GLN A 13 6.08 8.30 -3.93
C GLN A 13 4.97 7.98 -2.91
N LEU A 14 4.78 6.70 -2.54
CA LEU A 14 3.86 6.33 -1.48
C LEU A 14 4.34 6.86 -0.12
N GLU A 15 5.63 6.78 0.18
CA GLU A 15 6.22 7.34 1.40
C GLU A 15 6.01 8.85 1.48
N GLU A 16 6.26 9.58 0.39
CA GLU A 16 6.02 11.03 0.31
C GLU A 16 4.54 11.38 0.46
N TRP A 17 3.63 10.51 -0.01
CA TRP A 17 2.21 10.79 -0.01
C TRP A 17 1.53 10.53 1.34
N ILE A 18 1.84 9.40 1.99
CA ILE A 18 1.14 8.97 3.22
C ILE A 18 2.05 8.83 4.44
N GLY A 19 3.35 9.14 4.31
CA GLY A 19 4.32 9.08 5.40
C GLY A 19 4.75 7.66 5.80
N LEU A 20 4.38 6.64 5.01
CA LEU A 20 4.72 5.25 5.30
C LEU A 20 6.08 4.90 4.69
N SER A 21 7.11 4.74 5.53
CA SER A 21 8.48 4.49 5.05
C SER A 21 8.60 3.21 4.23
N VAL A 22 9.55 3.18 3.28
CA VAL A 22 9.76 2.01 2.40
C VAL A 22 10.01 0.72 3.20
N VAL A 23 10.72 0.82 4.33
CA VAL A 23 10.98 -0.31 5.24
C VAL A 23 9.69 -0.79 5.92
N GLN A 24 8.83 0.12 6.37
CA GLN A 24 7.52 -0.25 6.94
C GLN A 24 6.63 -0.88 5.88
N GLN A 25 6.58 -0.31 4.68
CA GLN A 25 5.83 -0.89 3.56
C GLN A 25 6.26 -2.33 3.30
N GLU A 26 7.58 -2.61 3.26
CA GLU A 26 8.11 -3.95 3.08
C GLU A 26 7.69 -4.92 4.20
N ARG A 27 7.79 -4.49 5.46
CA ARG A 27 7.34 -5.29 6.58
C ARG A 27 5.86 -5.64 6.45
N ILE A 28 5.02 -4.67 6.15
CA ILE A 28 3.56 -4.88 6.00
C ILE A 28 3.26 -5.83 4.83
N ARG A 29 3.95 -5.69 3.68
CA ARG A 29 3.82 -6.63 2.55
C ARG A 29 4.23 -8.07 2.91
N ARG A 30 5.28 -8.23 3.73
CA ARG A 30 5.83 -9.55 4.11
C ARG A 30 5.03 -10.28 5.20
N HIS A 31 4.27 -9.57 6.03
CA HIS A 31 3.48 -10.18 7.12
C HIS A 31 2.30 -11.07 6.64
N VAL A 32 2.04 -11.10 5.33
CA VAL A 32 1.05 -12.01 4.71
C VAL A 32 1.43 -13.50 4.84
N GLY A 33 2.68 -13.83 5.20
CA GLY A 33 3.20 -15.19 5.07
C GLY A 33 3.16 -16.12 6.29
N TYR A 34 3.07 -15.65 7.55
CA TYR A 34 3.56 -16.48 8.67
C TYR A 34 2.60 -16.88 9.80
N LYS A 35 1.38 -16.33 9.93
CA LYS A 35 0.27 -16.91 10.74
C LYS A 35 -0.89 -15.91 10.78
N LYS A 36 -2.10 -16.35 10.41
CA LYS A 36 -3.40 -15.62 10.46
C LYS A 36 -3.61 -14.52 9.41
N VAL A 37 -3.86 -14.94 8.17
CA VAL A 37 -4.17 -14.06 7.02
C VAL A 37 -5.64 -13.59 6.98
N GLN A 38 -6.51 -14.08 7.87
CA GLN A 38 -7.93 -13.65 7.87
C GLN A 38 -8.16 -12.26 8.50
N GLU A 39 -7.22 -11.71 9.28
CA GLU A 39 -7.35 -10.41 9.96
C GLU A 39 -6.38 -9.34 9.43
N SER A 40 -5.31 -9.72 8.73
CA SER A 40 -4.29 -8.77 8.28
C SER A 40 -4.69 -8.17 6.93
N ASN A 41 -5.37 -7.03 6.90
CA ASN A 41 -5.58 -6.22 5.69
C ASN A 41 -4.21 -5.72 5.18
N PRO A 42 -3.54 -6.41 4.24
CA PRO A 42 -2.14 -6.14 3.92
C PRO A 42 -2.05 -5.01 2.91
N LEU A 43 -0.91 -4.31 2.89
CA LEU A 43 -0.69 -3.22 1.95
C LEU A 43 -0.76 -3.77 0.51
N PRO A 44 -1.75 -3.35 -0.31
CA PRO A 44 -1.92 -3.86 -1.67
C PRO A 44 -0.73 -3.42 -2.52
N TYR A 45 -0.19 -4.29 -3.36
CA TYR A 45 0.95 -3.96 -4.20
C TYR A 45 0.98 -4.80 -5.47
N TYR A 46 1.63 -4.27 -6.50
CA TYR A 46 1.87 -4.95 -7.77
C TYR A 46 3.36 -5.06 -8.04
N LYS A 47 3.78 -6.20 -8.59
CA LYS A 47 5.12 -6.39 -9.17
C LYS A 47 5.01 -6.19 -10.67
N ILE A 48 5.51 -5.07 -11.16
CA ILE A 48 5.56 -4.78 -12.59
C ILE A 48 6.96 -5.14 -13.10
N ALA A 49 7.02 -6.02 -14.11
CA ALA A 49 8.28 -6.42 -14.74
C ALA A 49 9.04 -5.17 -15.23
N GLY A 50 10.33 -5.07 -14.88
CA GLY A 50 11.19 -3.92 -15.23
C GLY A 50 10.99 -2.65 -14.38
N ALA A 51 9.88 -2.49 -13.64
CA ALA A 51 9.60 -1.31 -12.83
C ALA A 51 9.56 -1.57 -11.31
N GLY A 52 9.59 -2.84 -10.90
CA GLY A 52 9.59 -3.25 -9.50
C GLY A 52 8.22 -3.14 -8.84
N ILE A 53 8.21 -2.81 -7.54
CA ILE A 53 6.98 -2.66 -6.77
C ILE A 53 6.28 -1.35 -7.14
N ARG A 54 4.96 -1.44 -7.33
CA ARG A 54 4.07 -0.31 -7.57
C ARG A 54 2.80 -0.43 -6.74
N TYR A 55 2.19 0.72 -6.47
CA TYR A 55 0.97 0.85 -5.70
C TYR A 55 -0.09 1.55 -6.52
N LYS A 56 -1.28 0.95 -6.57
CA LYS A 56 -2.43 1.57 -7.19
C LYS A 56 -3.05 2.57 -6.21
N ARG A 57 -3.15 3.84 -6.59
CA ARG A 57 -3.60 4.90 -5.67
C ARG A 57 -4.98 4.63 -5.08
N SER A 58 -5.93 4.19 -5.90
CA SER A 58 -7.30 3.89 -5.44
C SER A 58 -7.31 2.81 -4.36
N GLU A 59 -6.54 1.75 -4.53
CA GLU A 59 -6.45 0.66 -3.54
C GLU A 59 -5.74 1.08 -2.27
N ILE A 60 -4.77 1.99 -2.36
CA ILE A 60 -4.15 2.56 -1.16
C ILE A 60 -5.15 3.40 -0.38
N VAL A 61 -5.99 4.20 -1.03
CA VAL A 61 -7.06 4.94 -0.35
C VAL A 61 -8.00 3.97 0.36
N GLU A 62 -8.50 2.95 -0.34
CA GLU A 62 -9.38 1.94 0.25
C GLU A 62 -8.72 1.20 1.42
N TRP A 63 -7.43 0.87 1.28
CA TRP A 63 -6.67 0.21 2.32
C TRP A 63 -6.55 1.11 3.56
N VAL A 64 -6.21 2.39 3.41
CA VAL A 64 -6.14 3.36 4.52
C VAL A 64 -7.48 3.49 5.23
N GLU A 65 -8.58 3.60 4.48
CA GLU A 65 -9.92 3.70 5.07
C GLU A 65 -10.30 2.44 5.88
N ARG A 66 -9.97 1.24 5.37
CA ARG A 66 -10.18 0.00 6.13
C ARG A 66 -9.37 -0.04 7.44
N GLN A 67 -8.12 0.45 7.44
CA GLN A 67 -7.31 0.51 8.67
C GLN A 67 -7.90 1.45 9.73
N ARG A 68 -8.59 2.53 9.30
CA ARG A 68 -9.26 3.47 10.22
C ARG A 68 -10.45 2.82 10.91
N VAL A 69 -11.23 2.03 10.18
CA VAL A 69 -12.39 1.31 10.74
C VAL A 69 -11.94 0.26 11.74
N THR A 70 -10.90 -0.53 11.43
CA THR A 70 -10.38 -1.57 12.34
C THR A 70 -9.75 -1.03 13.62
N ARG A 71 -9.25 0.23 13.63
CA ARG A 71 -8.69 0.85 14.84
C ARG A 71 -9.73 1.47 15.78
N ASN A 72 -10.95 1.70 15.29
CA ASN A 72 -12.05 2.32 16.05
C ASN A 72 -13.13 1.31 16.46
N ALA A 73 -12.95 0.03 16.16
CA ALA A 73 -13.82 -1.10 16.54
C ALA A 73 -13.15 -1.92 17.64
#